data_AF-A0AAV8TSB6-F1
#
_entry.id   AF-A0AAV8TSB6-F1
#
_cell.length_a   1.000
_cell.length_b   1.000
_cell.length_c   1.000
_cell.angle_alpha   90.00
_cell.angle_beta   90.00
_cell.angle_gamma   90.00
#
_symmetry.space_group_name_H-M   'P 1'
#
loop_
_entity.id
_entity.type
_entity.pdbx_description
1 polymer ?
#
loop_
_entity_poly.entity_id
_entity_poly.type
_entity_poly.pdbx_seq_one_letter_code
_entity_poly.pdbx_strand_id
1 'polypeptide(L)'
;MSNNLSLKNIMDANKLLGPNFVDWFCNLRIILKQEKKLYVLDNTIPQKPDVNANDEVCERYQCHINDVEQVTYVMLASMSPEFQKQYENMNAPTIILHLKELFGQLGFVMDHEFNVDLILQSLTPNFSQFVMNYNMNQRDVTLLEVLNTLKTAEECLKKEANSIIIANSSKSKKKCYKKNKKQKTFVTKVKSTGSVKK
;
A
#
# COMPACT_ATOMS: atom_id res chain seq x y z
N MET A 1 8.62 9.47 18.11
CA MET A 1 9.10 8.47 17.15
C MET A 1 8.75 7.13 17.75
N SER A 2 7.93 6.25 17.19
CA SER A 2 7.58 5.98 15.81
C SER A 2 6.08 5.69 15.78
N ASN A 3 5.34 6.22 14.80
CA ASN A 3 3.99 5.72 14.56
C ASN A 3 4.14 4.28 14.07
N ASN A 4 4.18 3.33 15.01
CA ASN A 4 3.96 1.92 14.72
C ASN A 4 2.55 1.86 14.14
N LEU A 5 2.45 1.92 12.81
CA LEU A 5 1.26 1.50 12.10
C LEU A 5 1.14 0.00 12.41
N SER A 6 0.48 -0.31 13.53
CA SER A 6 0.43 -1.67 14.07
C SER A 6 -0.13 -2.60 12.99
N LEU A 7 0.50 -3.76 12.77
CA LEU A 7 0.00 -4.78 11.83
C LEU A 7 -1.47 -5.12 12.10
N LYS A 8 -1.89 -4.98 13.36
CA LYS A 8 -3.29 -5.05 13.80
C LYS A 8 -4.21 -4.05 13.10
N ASN A 9 -3.78 -2.80 12.90
CA ASN A 9 -4.57 -1.78 12.20
C ASN A 9 -4.76 -2.12 10.72
N ILE A 10 -3.77 -2.76 10.09
CA ILE A 10 -3.87 -3.20 8.68
C ILE A 10 -4.95 -4.28 8.54
N MET A 11 -5.00 -5.22 9.49
CA MET A 11 -6.01 -6.29 9.49
C MET A 11 -7.40 -5.78 9.89
N ASP A 12 -7.49 -4.86 10.86
CA ASP A 12 -8.77 -4.28 11.27
C ASP A 12 -9.40 -3.44 10.15
N ALA A 13 -8.59 -2.78 9.32
CA ALA A 13 -9.06 -2.04 8.15
C ALA A 13 -9.44 -2.94 6.96
N ASN A 14 -8.90 -4.16 6.88
CA ASN A 14 -9.05 -5.06 5.74
C ASN A 14 -9.57 -6.44 6.17
N LYS A 15 -10.60 -6.49 7.02
CA LYS A 15 -11.16 -7.77 7.45
C LYS A 15 -11.68 -8.58 6.26
N LEU A 16 -11.58 -9.90 6.33
CA LEU A 16 -12.16 -10.78 5.31
C LEU A 16 -13.69 -10.69 5.36
N LEU A 17 -14.28 -10.05 4.34
CA LEU A 17 -15.73 -9.95 4.14
C LEU A 17 -16.22 -10.87 3.03
N GLY A 18 -15.28 -11.54 2.34
CA GLY A 18 -15.55 -12.46 1.25
C GLY A 18 -14.93 -11.98 -0.07
N PRO A 19 -15.51 -10.97 -0.75
CA PRO A 19 -15.05 -10.55 -2.07
C PRO A 19 -13.62 -9.98 -2.07
N ASN A 20 -13.11 -9.55 -0.91
CA ASN A 20 -11.75 -9.02 -0.74
C ASN A 20 -10.72 -10.09 -0.33
N PHE A 21 -10.97 -11.37 -0.60
CA PHE A 21 -10.08 -12.46 -0.20
C PHE A 21 -8.64 -12.25 -0.67
N VAL A 22 -8.44 -11.81 -1.92
CA VAL A 22 -7.10 -11.59 -2.48
C VAL A 22 -6.35 -10.53 -1.68
N ASP A 23 -6.95 -9.37 -1.44
CA ASP A 23 -6.35 -8.28 -0.67
C ASP A 23 -6.05 -8.70 0.78
N TRP A 24 -7.02 -9.35 1.42
CA TRP A 24 -6.85 -9.87 2.78
C TRP A 24 -5.71 -10.88 2.86
N PHE A 25 -5.65 -11.81 1.90
CA PHE A 25 -4.63 -12.85 1.86
C PHE A 25 -3.23 -12.28 1.62
N CYS A 26 -3.12 -11.27 0.76
CA CYS A 26 -1.87 -10.55 0.55
C CYS A 26 -1.39 -9.86 1.84
N ASN A 27 -2.29 -9.12 2.50
CA ASN A 27 -1.98 -8.44 3.76
C ASN A 27 -1.53 -9.44 4.84
N LEU A 28 -2.24 -10.58 4.95
CA LEU A 28 -1.85 -11.66 5.85
C LEU A 28 -0.44 -12.17 5.53
N ARG A 29 -0.12 -12.46 4.27
CA ARG A 29 1.23 -12.94 3.88
C ARG A 29 2.32 -11.92 4.21
N ILE A 30 2.09 -10.63 4.03
CA ILE A 30 3.04 -9.57 4.40
C ILE A 30 3.34 -9.62 5.91
N ILE A 31 2.30 -9.71 6.73
CA ILE A 31 2.40 -9.82 8.20
C ILE A 31 3.19 -11.07 8.57
N LEU A 32 2.83 -12.23 8.02
CA LEU A 32 3.49 -13.49 8.35
C LEU A 32 4.94 -13.56 7.85
N LYS A 33 5.26 -12.90 6.74
CA LYS A 33 6.64 -12.78 6.24
C LYS A 33 7.49 -11.95 7.19
N GLN A 34 6.94 -10.84 7.71
CA GLN A 34 7.61 -10.02 8.72
C GLN A 34 7.86 -10.80 10.02
N GLU A 35 6.90 -11.64 10.44
CA GLU A 35 7.03 -12.48 11.64
C GLU A 35 7.81 -13.78 11.43
N LYS A 36 8.29 -14.07 10.20
CA LYS A 36 8.95 -15.33 9.81
C LYS A 36 8.07 -16.59 10.01
N LYS A 37 6.75 -16.44 9.98
CA LYS A 37 5.77 -17.53 10.13
C LYS A 37 5.05 -17.90 8.83
N LEU A 38 5.46 -17.32 7.69
CA LEU A 38 4.80 -17.57 6.40
C LEU A 38 4.75 -19.06 6.03
N TYR A 39 5.77 -19.83 6.43
CA TYR A 39 5.85 -21.27 6.18
C TYR A 39 4.65 -22.05 6.73
N VAL A 40 3.95 -21.53 7.74
CA VAL A 40 2.76 -22.15 8.33
C VAL A 40 1.63 -22.31 7.31
N LEU A 41 1.54 -21.43 6.31
CA LEU A 41 0.46 -21.49 5.33
C LEU A 41 0.66 -22.57 4.27
N ASP A 42 1.93 -22.91 3.97
CA ASP A 42 2.30 -23.77 2.86
C ASP A 42 2.80 -25.15 3.33
N ASN A 43 3.26 -25.27 4.60
CA ASN A 43 3.79 -26.52 5.14
C ASN A 43 2.73 -27.36 5.83
N THR A 44 2.86 -28.69 5.68
CA THR A 44 2.09 -29.64 6.49
C THR A 44 2.53 -29.58 7.95
N ILE A 45 1.57 -29.79 8.85
CA ILE A 45 1.86 -29.88 10.29
C ILE A 45 2.79 -31.09 10.50
N PRO A 46 3.94 -30.92 11.18
CA PRO A 46 4.88 -31.99 11.43
C PRO A 46 4.24 -33.11 12.24
N GLN A 47 4.71 -34.34 12.02
CA GLN A 47 4.27 -35.47 12.84
C GLN A 47 4.73 -35.29 14.28
N LYS A 48 3.87 -35.73 15.21
CA LYS A 48 4.18 -35.71 16.65
C LYS A 48 5.47 -36.52 16.91
N PRO A 49 6.45 -35.96 17.63
CA PRO A 49 7.67 -36.68 17.98
C PRO A 49 7.37 -37.97 18.76
N ASP A 50 8.22 -38.98 18.58
CA ASP A 50 8.21 -40.19 19.41
C ASP A 50 8.63 -39.87 20.85
N VAL A 51 8.25 -40.74 21.80
CA VAL A 51 8.61 -40.59 23.21
C VAL A 51 10.13 -40.58 23.43
N ASN A 52 10.90 -41.17 22.51
CA ASN A 52 12.37 -41.20 22.56
C ASN A 52 13.03 -40.09 21.71
N ALA A 53 12.26 -39.15 21.17
CA ALA A 53 12.82 -38.02 20.44
C ALA A 53 13.66 -37.14 21.36
N ASN A 54 14.74 -36.56 20.81
CA ASN A 54 15.58 -35.64 21.58
C ASN A 54 14.85 -34.30 21.83
N ASP A 55 15.39 -33.53 22.76
CA ASP A 55 14.81 -32.25 23.18
C ASP A 55 14.70 -31.26 22.01
N GLU A 56 15.69 -31.22 21.12
CA GLU A 56 15.70 -30.32 19.95
C GLU A 56 14.54 -30.61 18.98
N VAL A 57 14.22 -31.88 18.73
CA VAL A 57 13.09 -32.29 17.88
C VAL A 57 11.76 -31.93 18.55
N CYS A 58 11.65 -32.12 19.86
CA CYS A 58 10.46 -31.76 20.63
C CYS A 58 10.24 -30.24 20.64
N GLU A 59 11.29 -29.46 20.86
CA GLU A 59 11.26 -27.99 20.83
C GLU A 59 10.85 -27.47 19.45
N ARG A 60 11.43 -28.02 18.38
CA ARG A 60 11.09 -27.63 17.01
C ARG A 60 9.63 -27.93 16.66
N TYR A 61 9.13 -29.08 17.08
CA TYR A 61 7.72 -29.44 16.94
C TYR A 61 6.84 -28.46 17.70
N GLN A 62 7.15 -28.17 18.97
CA GLN A 62 6.35 -27.27 19.80
C GLN A 62 6.35 -25.85 19.24
N CYS A 63 7.50 -25.35 18.76
CA CYS A 63 7.59 -24.07 18.07
C CYS A 63 6.64 -24.03 16.86
N HIS A 64 6.64 -25.07 16.03
CA HIS A 64 5.74 -25.15 14.89
C HIS A 64 4.27 -25.12 15.31
N ILE A 65 3.89 -25.90 16.33
CA ILE A 65 2.50 -25.91 16.84
C ILE A 65 2.10 -24.52 17.37
N ASN A 66 2.96 -23.86 18.14
CA ASN A 66 2.72 -22.51 18.65
C ASN A 66 2.57 -21.49 17.51
N ASP A 67 3.37 -21.62 16.46
CA ASP A 67 3.27 -20.74 15.29
C ASP A 67 1.98 -20.99 14.50
N VAL A 68 1.58 -22.24 14.30
CA VAL A 68 0.27 -22.59 13.70
C VAL A 68 -0.88 -21.99 14.50
N GLU A 69 -0.85 -22.12 15.82
CA GLU A 69 -1.87 -21.59 16.71
C GLU A 69 -1.93 -20.05 16.63
N GLN A 70 -0.79 -19.36 16.71
CA GLN A 70 -0.74 -17.91 16.56
C GLN A 70 -1.27 -17.42 15.21
N VAL A 71 -0.87 -18.06 14.11
CA VAL A 71 -1.37 -17.70 12.77
C VAL A 71 -2.88 -17.94 12.67
N THR A 72 -3.38 -19.01 13.27
CA THR A 72 -4.82 -19.31 13.33
C THR A 72 -5.58 -18.18 14.03
N TYR A 73 -5.10 -17.71 15.18
CA TYR A 73 -5.73 -16.59 15.89
C TYR A 73 -5.68 -15.28 15.11
N VAL A 74 -4.56 -14.99 14.45
CA VAL A 74 -4.42 -13.81 13.58
C VAL A 74 -5.44 -13.87 12.44
N MET A 75 -5.58 -15.02 11.79
CA MET A 75 -6.57 -15.24 10.73
C MET A 75 -7.99 -14.99 11.26
N LEU A 76 -8.39 -15.67 12.34
CA LEU A 76 -9.73 -15.50 12.92
C LEU A 76 -10.01 -14.05 13.32
N ALA A 77 -9.09 -13.37 14.02
CA ALA A 77 -9.26 -11.99 14.45
C ALA A 77 -9.48 -11.01 13.28
N SER A 78 -8.90 -11.34 12.12
CA SER A 78 -8.99 -10.55 10.88
C SER A 78 -10.13 -10.93 9.96
N MET A 79 -11.03 -11.81 10.39
CA MET A 79 -12.21 -12.22 9.63
C MET A 79 -13.48 -11.56 10.15
N SER A 80 -14.54 -11.55 9.33
CA SER A 80 -15.88 -11.21 9.80
C SER A 80 -16.42 -12.27 10.79
N PRO A 81 -17.40 -11.93 11.64
CA PRO A 81 -17.98 -12.88 12.60
C PRO A 81 -18.52 -14.17 11.96
N GLU A 82 -19.04 -14.07 10.74
CA GLU A 82 -19.57 -15.21 9.98
C GLU A 82 -18.46 -16.23 9.68
N PHE A 83 -17.32 -15.75 9.17
CA PHE A 83 -16.16 -16.60 8.89
C PHE A 83 -15.49 -17.10 10.17
N GLN A 84 -15.43 -16.29 11.23
CA GLN A 84 -14.91 -16.73 12.53
C GLN A 84 -15.66 -17.95 13.05
N LYS A 85 -17.00 -17.92 13.02
CA LYS A 85 -17.84 -19.03 13.46
C LYS A 85 -17.67 -20.27 12.58
N GLN A 86 -17.43 -20.09 11.28
CA GLN A 86 -17.21 -21.20 10.38
C GLN A 86 -15.87 -21.92 10.64
N TYR A 87 -14.85 -21.18 11.08
CA TYR A 87 -13.47 -21.66 11.15
C TYR A 87 -12.91 -21.81 12.57
N GLU A 88 -13.74 -21.64 13.61
CA GLU A 88 -13.31 -21.65 15.03
C GLU A 88 -12.51 -22.90 15.45
N ASN A 89 -12.79 -24.06 14.84
CA ASN A 89 -12.19 -25.35 15.19
C ASN A 89 -11.18 -25.84 14.13
N MET A 90 -10.78 -24.98 13.20
CA MET A 90 -9.83 -25.31 12.14
C MET A 90 -8.48 -24.63 12.39
N ASN A 91 -7.42 -25.20 11.84
CA ASN A 91 -6.09 -24.60 11.86
C ASN A 91 -5.84 -23.75 10.60
N ALA A 92 -4.87 -22.83 10.69
CA ALA A 92 -4.50 -21.92 9.60
C ALA A 92 -4.31 -22.61 8.23
N PRO A 93 -3.55 -23.73 8.09
CA PRO A 93 -3.42 -24.43 6.81
C PRO A 93 -4.76 -24.91 6.22
N THR A 94 -5.67 -25.42 7.07
CA THR A 94 -6.99 -25.90 6.62
C THR A 94 -7.87 -24.73 6.20
N ILE A 95 -7.88 -23.65 7.00
CA ILE A 95 -8.66 -22.46 6.72
C ILE A 95 -8.22 -21.85 5.38
N ILE A 96 -6.92 -21.71 5.15
CA ILE A 96 -6.46 -21.09 3.90
C ILE A 96 -6.76 -21.95 2.68
N LEU A 97 -6.65 -23.27 2.80
CA LEU A 97 -7.01 -24.19 1.73
C LEU A 97 -8.50 -24.06 1.37
N HIS A 98 -9.37 -24.09 2.38
CA HIS A 98 -10.81 -23.96 2.18
C HIS A 98 -11.19 -22.59 1.59
N LEU A 99 -10.56 -21.50 2.06
CA LEU A 99 -10.79 -20.17 1.48
C LEU A 99 -10.30 -20.08 0.03
N LYS A 100 -9.14 -20.67 -0.30
CA LYS A 100 -8.66 -20.74 -1.69
C LYS A 100 -9.65 -21.51 -2.58
N GLU A 101 -10.21 -22.62 -2.09
CA GLU A 101 -11.23 -23.36 -2.82
C GLU A 101 -12.51 -22.51 -3.01
N LEU A 102 -13.01 -21.91 -1.94
CA LEU A 102 -14.23 -21.10 -1.93
C LEU A 102 -14.16 -19.89 -2.87
N PHE A 103 -12.98 -19.27 -3.02
CA PHE A 103 -12.76 -18.11 -3.89
C PHE A 103 -12.08 -18.47 -5.23
N GLY A 104 -11.93 -19.75 -5.56
CA GLY A 104 -11.34 -20.18 -6.85
C GLY A 104 -9.85 -19.87 -7.01
N GLN A 105 -9.11 -19.74 -5.91
CA GLN A 105 -7.69 -19.39 -5.83
C GLN A 105 -6.78 -20.61 -5.58
N LEU A 106 -7.23 -21.84 -5.88
CA LEU A 106 -6.45 -23.07 -5.60
C LEU A 106 -5.12 -23.11 -6.39
N GLY A 107 -5.10 -22.56 -7.60
CA GLY A 107 -3.91 -22.40 -8.44
C GLY A 107 -3.24 -21.03 -8.34
N PHE A 108 -3.67 -20.19 -7.39
CA PHE A 108 -3.16 -18.83 -7.25
C PHE A 108 -1.76 -18.85 -6.64
N VAL A 109 -0.77 -18.55 -7.48
CA VAL A 109 0.60 -18.30 -7.07
C VAL A 109 0.78 -16.80 -6.98
N MET A 110 0.93 -16.30 -5.76
CA MET A 110 1.29 -14.90 -5.53
C MET A 110 2.80 -14.76 -5.71
N ASP A 111 3.21 -14.58 -6.95
CA ASP A 111 4.61 -14.39 -7.31
C ASP A 111 5.09 -12.96 -6.97
N HIS A 112 6.37 -12.71 -7.23
CA HIS A 112 6.99 -11.44 -6.91
C HIS A 112 6.41 -10.29 -7.74
N GLU A 113 5.87 -10.57 -8.92
CA GLU A 113 5.25 -9.63 -9.85
C GLU A 113 3.88 -9.19 -9.30
N PHE A 114 3.07 -10.14 -8.81
CA PHE A 114 1.78 -9.85 -8.17
C PHE A 114 1.92 -9.00 -6.89
N ASN A 115 2.99 -9.21 -6.12
CA ASN A 115 3.26 -8.38 -4.93
C ASN A 115 3.52 -6.91 -5.30
N VAL A 116 4.15 -6.65 -6.45
CA VAL A 116 4.41 -5.29 -6.92
C VAL A 116 3.13 -4.65 -7.42
N ASP A 117 2.33 -5.37 -8.22
CA ASP A 117 1.03 -4.88 -8.70
C ASP A 117 0.10 -4.49 -7.56
N LEU A 118 0.08 -5.29 -6.49
CA LEU A 118 -0.71 -4.98 -5.30
C LEU A 118 -0.22 -3.71 -4.59
N ILE A 119 1.10 -3.52 -4.46
CA ILE A 119 1.64 -2.29 -3.89
C ILE A 119 1.21 -1.10 -4.74
N LEU A 120 1.35 -1.17 -6.06
CA LEU A 120 0.97 -0.10 -6.98
C LEU A 120 -0.52 0.23 -6.90
N GLN A 121 -1.40 -0.78 -6.74
CA GLN A 121 -2.83 -0.61 -6.56
C GLN A 121 -3.20 0.01 -5.20
N SER A 122 -2.40 -0.27 -4.16
CA SER A 122 -2.60 0.31 -2.82
C SER A 122 -2.14 1.76 -2.69
N LEU A 123 -1.41 2.28 -3.68
CA LEU A 123 -0.90 3.65 -3.63
C LEU A 123 -2.02 4.69 -3.76
N THR A 124 -1.94 5.72 -2.93
CA THR A 124 -2.86 6.86 -2.93
C THR A 124 -2.76 7.64 -4.25
N PRO A 125 -3.80 8.36 -4.71
CA PRO A 125 -3.77 9.09 -5.99
C PRO A 125 -2.60 10.06 -6.20
N ASN A 126 -1.96 10.53 -5.13
CA ASN A 126 -0.74 11.33 -5.17
C ASN A 126 0.45 10.62 -5.84
N PHE A 127 0.46 9.30 -5.88
CA PHE A 127 1.47 8.50 -6.57
C PHE A 127 1.04 8.07 -7.97
N SER A 128 -0.10 8.55 -8.49
CA SER A 128 -0.62 8.18 -9.82
C SER A 128 0.39 8.38 -10.96
N GLN A 129 1.20 9.44 -10.90
CA GLN A 129 2.26 9.70 -11.88
C GLN A 129 3.39 8.66 -11.81
N PHE A 130 3.73 8.19 -10.60
CA PHE A 130 4.67 7.10 -10.40
C PHE A 130 4.10 5.77 -10.92
N VAL A 131 2.84 5.47 -10.62
CA VAL A 131 2.14 4.26 -11.12
C VAL A 131 2.08 4.26 -12.64
N MET A 132 1.70 5.37 -13.27
CA MET A 132 1.72 5.50 -14.74
C MET A 132 3.13 5.29 -15.31
N ASN A 133 4.15 5.89 -14.70
CA ASN A 133 5.53 5.75 -15.16
C ASN A 133 6.05 4.30 -15.02
N TYR A 134 5.72 3.64 -13.91
CA TYR A 134 6.08 2.25 -13.66
C TYR A 134 5.41 1.31 -14.66
N ASN A 135 4.09 1.45 -14.84
CA ASN A 135 3.29 0.64 -15.76
C ASN A 135 3.74 0.74 -17.22
N MET A 136 4.34 1.88 -17.60
CA MET A 136 4.79 2.16 -18.96
C MET A 136 6.26 1.77 -19.22
N ASN A 137 7.13 1.77 -18.19
CA ASN A 137 8.58 1.72 -18.40
C ASN A 137 9.33 0.60 -17.65
N GLN A 138 8.76 -0.07 -16.63
CA GLN A 138 9.57 -0.80 -15.64
C GLN A 138 8.92 -2.08 -15.05
N ARG A 139 8.27 -2.92 -15.86
CA ARG A 139 7.69 -4.18 -15.34
C ARG A 139 8.71 -5.24 -14.88
N ASP A 140 9.99 -5.11 -15.26
CA ASP A 140 11.06 -6.06 -14.88
C ASP A 140 11.88 -5.62 -13.64
N VAL A 141 11.32 -4.77 -12.78
CA VAL A 141 12.04 -4.18 -11.64
C VAL A 141 11.71 -4.91 -10.34
N THR A 142 12.74 -5.21 -9.55
CA THR A 142 12.62 -6.03 -8.34
C THR A 142 11.83 -5.26 -7.25
N LEU A 143 11.06 -5.94 -6.40
CA LEU A 143 10.31 -5.33 -5.27
C LEU A 143 11.15 -4.36 -4.42
N LEU A 144 12.44 -4.69 -4.20
CA LEU A 144 13.36 -3.83 -3.45
C LEU A 144 13.63 -2.49 -4.17
N GLU A 145 13.77 -2.53 -5.49
CA GLU A 145 13.96 -1.34 -6.33
C GLU A 145 12.68 -0.52 -6.42
N VAL A 146 11.51 -1.19 -6.47
CA VAL A 146 10.21 -0.53 -6.38
C VAL A 146 10.09 0.22 -5.05
N LEU A 147 10.37 -0.42 -3.91
CA LEU A 147 10.31 0.24 -2.60
C LEU A 147 11.29 1.41 -2.46
N ASN A 148 12.50 1.29 -3.01
CA ASN A 148 13.49 2.37 -2.99
C ASN A 148 13.06 3.56 -3.83
N THR A 149 12.55 3.33 -5.04
CA THR A 149 12.06 4.39 -5.92
C THR A 149 10.78 5.04 -5.38
N LEU A 150 9.90 4.27 -4.74
CA LEU A 150 8.73 4.79 -4.03
C LEU A 150 9.12 5.70 -2.86
N LYS A 151 10.14 5.31 -2.09
CA LYS A 151 10.67 6.12 -0.99
C LYS A 151 11.27 7.43 -1.51
N THR A 152 12.00 7.40 -2.62
CA THR A 152 12.48 8.61 -3.29
C THR A 152 11.34 9.50 -3.79
N ALA A 153 10.29 8.92 -4.37
CA ALA A 153 9.11 9.66 -4.81
C ALA A 153 8.37 10.33 -3.64
N GLU A 154 8.24 9.62 -2.50
CA GLU A 154 7.66 10.17 -1.27
C GLU A 154 8.46 11.39 -0.76
N GLU A 155 9.79 11.31 -0.78
CA GLU A 155 10.66 12.43 -0.40
C GLU A 155 10.51 13.64 -1.33
N CYS A 156 10.30 13.42 -2.64
CA CYS A 156 10.03 14.49 -3.60
C CYS A 156 8.68 15.16 -3.33
N LEU A 157 7.62 14.39 -3.06
CA LEU A 157 6.30 14.92 -2.73
C LEU A 157 6.31 15.76 -1.44
N LYS A 158 7.07 15.32 -0.42
CA LYS A 158 7.26 16.11 0.82
C LYS A 158 7.98 17.43 0.55
N LYS A 159 8.97 17.44 -0.34
CA LYS A 159 9.69 18.67 -0.74
C LYS A 159 8.79 19.62 -1.52
N GLU A 160 7.96 19.13 -2.44
CA GLU A 160 7.00 19.96 -3.17
C GLU A 160 5.94 20.57 -2.24
N ALA A 161 5.37 19.80 -1.31
CA ALA A 161 4.43 20.31 -0.31
C ALA A 161 5.05 21.42 0.55
N ASN A 162 6.31 21.25 0.97
CA ASN A 162 7.05 22.28 1.69
C ASN A 162 7.38 23.50 0.82
N SER A 163 7.66 23.31 -0.48
CA SER A 163 7.91 24.41 -1.42
C SER A 163 6.65 25.25 -1.69
N ILE A 164 5.47 24.62 -1.73
CA ILE A 164 4.17 25.28 -1.91
C ILE A 164 3.80 26.11 -0.66
N ILE A 165 4.16 25.65 0.53
CA ILE A 165 3.97 26.42 1.79
C ILE A 165 4.89 27.67 1.81
N ILE A 166 6.12 27.56 1.30
CA ILE A 166 7.04 28.70 1.19
C ILE A 166 6.53 29.71 0.14
N ALA A 167 5.95 29.24 -0.97
CA ALA A 167 5.38 30.11 -2.01
C ALA A 167 4.14 30.92 -1.57
N ASN A 168 3.40 30.47 -0.55
CA ASN A 168 2.18 31.14 -0.07
C ASN A 168 2.41 32.20 1.02
N SER A 169 3.65 32.50 1.41
CA SER A 169 3.97 33.49 2.44
C SER A 169 4.60 34.78 1.89
N SER A 170 3.95 35.43 0.91
CA SER A 170 4.28 36.79 0.42
C SER A 170 3.19 37.23 -0.58
N LYS A 171 2.33 38.25 -0.40
CA LYS A 171 2.43 39.55 0.27
C LYS A 171 1.02 40.04 0.64
N SER A 172 0.80 40.44 1.88
CA SER A 172 -0.24 41.40 2.24
C SER A 172 0.41 42.78 2.42
N LYS A 173 0.17 43.72 1.48
CA LYS A 173 0.35 45.17 1.73
C LYS A 173 -0.80 45.99 1.16
N LYS A 174 -1.74 46.28 2.07
CA LYS A 174 -2.50 47.53 2.31
C LYS A 174 -2.99 48.36 1.11
N LYS A 175 -4.32 48.46 1.01
CA LYS A 175 -5.04 49.66 0.54
C LYS A 175 -4.68 50.88 1.41
N CYS A 176 -4.42 52.06 0.82
CA CYS A 176 -5.27 53.25 1.03
C CYS A 176 -4.89 54.52 0.22
N TYR A 177 -5.95 55.29 -0.08
CA TYR A 177 -6.11 56.73 -0.37
C TYR A 177 -5.90 57.36 -1.78
N LYS A 178 -6.93 58.18 -2.11
CA LYS A 178 -7.27 58.96 -3.31
C LYS A 178 -6.57 60.34 -3.34
N LYS A 179 -6.33 60.91 -4.54
CA LYS A 179 -7.02 62.12 -5.12
C LYS A 179 -6.21 62.77 -6.26
N ASN A 180 -6.92 63.05 -7.38
CA ASN A 180 -6.98 64.27 -8.22
C ASN A 180 -5.66 64.90 -8.77
N LYS A 181 -5.54 65.55 -9.94
CA LYS A 181 -6.47 66.23 -10.86
C LYS A 181 -5.70 66.65 -12.15
N LYS A 182 -6.40 66.66 -13.29
CA LYS A 182 -6.32 67.58 -14.47
C LYS A 182 -5.10 67.62 -15.43
N GLN A 183 -5.40 67.18 -16.67
CA GLN A 183 -5.29 67.86 -17.99
C GLN A 183 -3.99 68.59 -18.39
N LYS A 184 -3.42 68.22 -19.55
CA LYS A 184 -3.52 69.02 -20.80
C LYS A 184 -3.06 68.24 -22.04
N THR A 185 -3.77 68.56 -23.12
CA THR A 185 -3.68 68.18 -24.53
C THR A 185 -2.33 68.44 -25.18
N PHE A 186 -1.92 67.60 -26.15
CA PHE A 186 -1.38 68.06 -27.44
C PHE A 186 -1.64 66.99 -28.53
N VAL A 187 -2.32 67.42 -29.60
CA VAL A 187 -2.54 66.69 -30.85
C VAL A 187 -1.37 67.01 -31.78
N THR A 188 -0.79 66.02 -32.46
CA THR A 188 -0.39 66.21 -33.86
C THR A 188 -0.55 64.90 -34.65
N LYS A 189 -1.14 65.07 -35.83
CA LYS A 189 -1.56 64.10 -36.86
C LYS A 189 -0.42 63.93 -37.88
N VAL A 190 -0.45 62.84 -38.67
CA VAL A 190 -0.02 62.64 -40.10
C VAL A 190 0.32 61.14 -40.27
N LYS A 191 -0.54 60.34 -40.93
CA LYS A 191 -0.54 59.91 -42.38
C LYS A 191 0.72 59.10 -42.74
N SER A 192 0.73 58.04 -43.55
CA SER A 192 -0.27 57.28 -44.30
C SER A 192 0.43 56.11 -45.04
N THR A 193 -0.37 55.19 -45.61
CA THR A 193 -0.08 54.23 -46.72
C THR A 193 0.59 52.90 -46.32
N GLY A 194 0.17 51.72 -46.78
CA GLY A 194 -0.94 51.35 -47.66
C GLY A 194 -1.06 49.81 -47.83
N SER A 195 -2.28 49.37 -48.16
CA SER A 195 -2.67 48.20 -48.99
C SER A 195 -2.21 46.79 -48.57
N VAL A 196 -3.05 45.91 -48.01
CA VAL A 196 -4.17 45.10 -48.60
C VAL A 196 -3.73 43.91 -49.47
N LYS A 197 -4.19 42.74 -49.01
CA LYS A 197 -4.27 41.41 -49.61
C LYS A 197 -4.64 41.38 -51.11
N LYS A 198 -4.06 40.43 -51.83
CA LYS A 198 -4.85 39.38 -52.50
C LYS A 198 -3.99 38.14 -52.74
#